data_AF-A0A534H4J9-F1
#
_entry.id   AF-A0A534H4J9-F1
#
_cell.length_a   1.000
_cell.length_b   1.000
_cell.length_c   1.000
_cell.angle_alpha   90.00
_cell.angle_beta   90.00
_cell.angle_gamma   90.00
#
_symmetry.space_group_name_H-M   'P 1'
#
loop_
_entity.id
_entity.type
_entity.pdbx_description
1 polymer ?
#
loop_
_entity_poly.entity_id
_entity_poly.type
_entity_poly.pdbx_seq_one_letter_code
_entity_poly.pdbx_strand_id
1 'polypeptide(L)'
;MGSFGIRRGISGTILGVVLGGCAVTGSFSPVRGPLAELKPAPNYQARFTGALSGEITVNLPGDRSCTGPWSLRGSQQQSFDLSADWDQIYGAGYYSAHVLGVREFVRTTLKCTGGSVIRTEVSNESNRRGNTRGVAEDDHGNVFKVSVYN
;
A
#
# COMPACT_ATOMS: atom_id res chain seq x y z
N MET A 1 -44.50 -17.04 -37.75
CA MET A 1 -45.53 -16.62 -36.77
C MET A 1 -45.33 -17.45 -35.51
N GLY A 2 -44.64 -16.90 -34.50
CA GLY A 2 -45.23 -16.57 -33.18
C GLY A 2 -44.97 -17.72 -32.17
N SER A 3 -43.94 -17.65 -31.31
CA SER A 3 -43.92 -17.09 -29.93
C SER A 3 -44.91 -17.82 -28.99
N PHE A 4 -44.55 -18.45 -27.85
CA PHE A 4 -44.03 -17.92 -26.57
C PHE A 4 -43.65 -19.14 -25.67
N GLY A 5 -42.51 -19.19 -24.95
CA GLY A 5 -42.32 -18.66 -23.58
C GLY A 5 -42.94 -19.57 -22.50
N ILE A 6 -42.23 -20.20 -21.55
CA ILE A 6 -41.74 -19.60 -20.30
C ILE A 6 -40.56 -20.45 -19.76
N ARG A 7 -39.35 -19.85 -19.72
CA ARG A 7 -38.23 -20.33 -18.90
C ARG A 7 -38.44 -19.83 -17.47
N ARG A 8 -38.58 -20.75 -16.50
CA ARG A 8 -38.58 -20.41 -15.07
C ARG A 8 -37.15 -20.03 -14.66
N GLY A 9 -36.88 -18.72 -14.65
CA GLY A 9 -35.66 -18.16 -14.07
C GLY A 9 -35.69 -18.30 -12.55
N ILE A 10 -34.83 -19.14 -12.01
CA ILE A 10 -34.47 -19.08 -10.59
C ILE A 10 -33.47 -17.93 -10.48
N SER A 11 -34.00 -16.76 -10.13
CA SER A 11 -33.24 -15.54 -9.89
C SER A 11 -32.42 -15.74 -8.61
N GLY A 12 -31.20 -16.25 -8.77
CA GLY A 12 -30.21 -16.36 -7.70
C GLY A 12 -29.64 -14.99 -7.38
N THR A 13 -30.33 -14.24 -6.52
CA THR A 13 -29.76 -13.02 -5.93
C THR A 13 -28.72 -13.45 -4.89
N ILE A 14 -27.47 -13.62 -5.32
CA ILE A 14 -26.33 -13.73 -4.39
C ILE A 14 -26.18 -12.35 -3.76
N LEU A 15 -26.81 -12.17 -2.61
CA LEU A 15 -26.61 -11.03 -1.73
C LEU A 15 -25.20 -11.15 -1.14
N GLY A 16 -24.22 -10.60 -1.84
CA GLY A 16 -22.83 -10.57 -1.39
C GLY A 16 -22.72 -9.79 -0.10
N VAL A 17 -22.49 -10.50 1.02
CA VAL A 17 -22.08 -9.91 2.28
C VAL A 17 -20.74 -9.21 2.03
N VAL A 18 -20.77 -7.89 1.91
CA VAL A 18 -19.56 -7.06 1.96
C VAL A 18 -19.08 -7.14 3.40
N LEU A 19 -18.24 -8.12 3.69
CA LEU A 19 -17.47 -8.19 4.92
C LEU A 19 -16.70 -6.88 5.04
N GLY A 20 -17.20 -5.97 5.87
CA GLY A 20 -16.57 -4.70 6.17
C GLY A 20 -15.23 -4.93 6.86
N GLY A 21 -14.20 -5.21 6.09
CA GLY A 21 -12.83 -5.23 6.57
C GLY A 21 -12.47 -3.83 7.08
N CYS A 22 -11.79 -3.77 8.23
CA CYS A 22 -11.18 -2.53 8.69
C CYS A 22 -10.30 -1.98 7.56
N ALA A 23 -10.52 -0.74 7.17
CA ALA A 23 -9.68 -0.05 6.21
C ALA A 23 -9.20 1.26 6.85
N VAL A 24 -7.90 1.46 6.80
CA VAL A 24 -7.26 2.71 7.22
C VAL A 24 -6.72 3.41 5.98
N THR A 25 -6.60 4.73 6.07
CA THR A 25 -6.09 5.54 4.96
C THR A 25 -4.61 5.74 5.13
N GLY A 26 -3.92 6.10 4.06
CA GLY A 26 -2.52 6.47 4.12
C GLY A 26 -2.17 7.35 2.95
N SER A 27 -0.90 7.71 2.85
CA SER A 27 -0.43 8.51 1.74
C SER A 27 1.00 8.19 1.35
N PHE A 28 1.28 8.36 0.07
CA PHE A 28 2.60 8.25 -0.55
C PHE A 28 2.97 9.64 -1.04
N SER A 29 3.91 10.28 -0.34
CA SER A 29 4.39 11.63 -0.67
C SER A 29 5.79 11.53 -1.27
N PRO A 30 6.02 11.91 -2.53
CA PRO A 30 7.32 11.81 -3.17
C PRO A 30 8.30 12.78 -2.51
N VAL A 31 9.48 12.29 -2.19
CA VAL A 31 10.59 13.04 -1.58
C VAL A 31 11.81 13.13 -2.50
N ARG A 32 11.91 12.22 -3.47
CA ARG A 32 12.99 12.13 -4.46
C ARG A 32 12.43 11.55 -5.75
N GLY A 33 13.03 11.94 -6.88
CA GLY A 33 12.65 11.48 -8.23
C GLY A 33 11.75 12.47 -8.97
N PRO A 34 11.41 12.18 -10.24
CA PRO A 34 10.64 13.09 -11.10
C PRO A 34 9.31 13.56 -10.51
N LEU A 35 8.63 12.71 -9.73
CA LEU A 35 7.36 13.07 -9.10
C LEU A 35 7.51 14.07 -7.95
N ALA A 36 8.70 14.19 -7.35
CA ALA A 36 8.99 15.18 -6.31
C ALA A 36 9.24 16.59 -6.89
N GLU A 37 9.52 16.70 -8.19
CA GLU A 37 9.78 17.98 -8.88
C GLU A 37 8.49 18.72 -9.27
N LEU A 38 7.36 18.01 -9.30
CA LEU A 38 6.04 18.58 -9.59
C LEU A 38 5.65 19.61 -8.52
N LYS A 39 5.09 20.74 -8.96
CA LYS A 39 4.64 21.83 -8.06
C LYS A 39 3.13 22.06 -8.21
N PRO A 40 2.33 21.94 -7.14
CA PRO A 40 2.72 21.49 -5.79
C PRO A 40 3.10 20.00 -5.78
N ALA A 41 3.94 19.60 -4.81
CA ALA A 41 4.33 18.21 -4.63
C ALA A 41 3.06 17.36 -4.40
N PRO A 42 2.78 16.36 -5.24
CA PRO A 42 1.56 15.58 -5.16
C PRO A 42 1.58 14.69 -3.92
N ASN A 43 0.41 14.39 -3.35
CA ASN A 43 0.29 13.38 -2.30
C ASN A 43 -0.72 12.33 -2.74
N TYR A 44 -0.26 11.07 -2.89
CA TYR A 44 -1.10 10.00 -3.41
C TYR A 44 -1.77 9.26 -2.27
N GLN A 45 -3.10 9.27 -2.24
CA GLN A 45 -3.85 8.55 -1.23
C GLN A 45 -3.70 7.04 -1.42
N ALA A 46 -3.45 6.36 -0.31
CA ALA A 46 -3.38 4.92 -0.23
C ALA A 46 -4.45 4.39 0.73
N ARG A 47 -4.86 3.15 0.50
CA ARG A 47 -5.81 2.42 1.33
C ARG A 47 -5.14 1.15 1.81
N PHE A 48 -5.20 0.92 3.12
CA PHE A 48 -4.68 -0.28 3.76
C PHE A 48 -5.87 -1.03 4.35
N THR A 49 -6.11 -2.25 3.91
CA THR A 49 -7.21 -3.09 4.39
C THR A 49 -6.70 -4.17 5.34
N GLY A 50 -7.54 -4.61 6.27
CA GLY A 50 -7.23 -5.68 7.21
C GLY A 50 -6.61 -5.20 8.52
N ALA A 51 -6.51 -6.10 9.50
CA ALA A 51 -6.00 -5.81 10.84
C ALA A 51 -4.57 -6.32 11.08
N LEU A 52 -4.28 -7.54 10.62
CA LEU A 52 -2.95 -8.17 10.72
C LEU A 52 -2.34 -8.50 9.35
N SER A 53 -3.19 -8.55 8.33
CA SER A 53 -2.86 -8.77 6.93
C SER A 53 -4.00 -8.24 6.08
N GLY A 54 -3.71 -7.88 4.85
CA GLY A 54 -4.70 -7.50 3.85
C GLY A 54 -4.03 -6.96 2.60
N GLU A 55 -4.60 -5.91 2.04
CA GLU A 55 -4.15 -5.32 0.78
C GLU A 55 -3.88 -3.82 0.92
N ILE A 56 -2.79 -3.38 0.29
CA ILE A 56 -2.46 -1.97 0.09
C ILE A 56 -2.82 -1.61 -1.34
N THR A 57 -3.56 -0.52 -1.52
CA THR A 57 -3.86 0.07 -2.83
C THR A 57 -3.42 1.52 -2.83
N VAL A 58 -2.70 1.97 -3.85
CA VAL A 58 -2.34 3.37 -4.07
C VAL A 58 -2.52 3.73 -5.54
N ASN A 59 -3.03 4.93 -5.82
CA ASN A 59 -3.22 5.41 -7.19
C ASN A 59 -2.15 6.46 -7.52
N LEU A 60 -1.30 6.12 -8.48
CA LEU A 60 -0.25 6.98 -9.04
C LEU A 60 -0.74 7.62 -10.37
N PRO A 61 -0.11 8.71 -10.84
CA PRO A 61 -0.54 9.41 -12.03
C PRO A 61 -0.38 8.54 -13.28
N GLY A 62 -1.27 8.75 -14.26
CA GLY A 62 -1.35 7.99 -15.51
C GLY A 62 -2.15 6.69 -15.38
N ASP A 63 -3.25 6.69 -14.62
CA ASP A 63 -4.16 5.55 -14.38
C ASP A 63 -3.46 4.29 -13.83
N ARG A 64 -2.38 4.50 -13.07
CA ARG A 64 -1.62 3.44 -12.42
C ARG A 64 -2.17 3.17 -11.03
N SER A 65 -3.08 2.20 -10.94
CA SER A 65 -3.45 1.64 -9.65
C SER A 65 -2.43 0.56 -9.27
N CYS A 66 -1.78 0.73 -8.12
CA CYS A 66 -0.76 -0.16 -7.60
C CYS A 66 -1.27 -0.88 -6.36
N THR A 67 -1.26 -2.21 -6.42
CA THR A 67 -1.90 -3.05 -5.42
C THR A 67 -0.99 -4.19 -5.01
N GLY A 68 -0.96 -4.50 -3.71
CA GLY A 68 -0.18 -5.63 -3.20
C GLY A 68 -0.62 -6.08 -1.80
N PRO A 69 -0.37 -7.35 -1.45
CA PRO A 69 -0.72 -7.88 -0.15
C PRO A 69 0.24 -7.36 0.93
N TRP A 70 -0.22 -7.28 2.17
CA TRP A 70 0.64 -7.03 3.33
C TRP A 70 0.28 -7.96 4.48
N SER A 71 1.25 -8.26 5.34
CA SER A 71 1.05 -9.07 6.54
C SER A 71 2.12 -8.75 7.58
N LEU A 72 1.70 -8.60 8.84
CA LEU A 72 2.59 -8.55 10.00
C LEU A 72 3.14 -9.93 10.36
N ARG A 73 2.47 -10.99 9.90
CA ARG A 73 2.97 -12.36 10.01
C ARG A 73 3.91 -12.58 8.84
N GLY A 74 5.19 -12.87 9.11
CA GLY A 74 6.29 -12.87 8.14
C GLY A 74 6.20 -13.83 6.94
N SER A 75 5.03 -14.42 6.65
CA SER A 75 4.78 -15.26 5.48
C SER A 75 4.76 -14.48 4.16
N GLN A 76 4.70 -13.15 4.17
CA GLN A 76 4.68 -12.30 2.97
C GLN A 76 5.83 -11.29 2.90
N GLN A 77 6.83 -11.42 3.76
CA GLN A 77 7.97 -10.51 3.78
C GLN A 77 8.86 -10.79 2.57
N GLN A 78 8.93 -9.82 1.66
CA GLN A 78 9.74 -9.95 0.45
C GLN A 78 11.21 -9.61 0.72
N SER A 79 12.12 -9.97 -0.17
CA SER A 79 13.56 -9.69 0.00
C SER A 79 13.97 -8.51 -0.88
N PHE A 80 14.06 -7.33 -0.27
CA PHE A 80 14.70 -6.12 -0.80
C PHE A 80 15.10 -5.25 0.40
N ASP A 81 15.91 -4.21 0.18
CA ASP A 81 16.39 -3.34 1.25
C ASP A 81 16.11 -1.87 0.91
N LEU A 82 15.40 -1.17 1.80
CA LEU A 82 15.16 0.27 1.72
C LEU A 82 15.78 1.02 2.93
N SER A 83 16.73 0.40 3.63
CA SER A 83 17.38 0.99 4.82
C SER A 83 17.98 2.37 4.57
N ALA A 84 18.62 2.57 3.41
CA ALA A 84 19.15 3.87 3.01
C ALA A 84 18.06 4.92 2.77
N ASP A 85 16.91 4.53 2.20
CA ASP A 85 15.79 5.47 1.98
C ASP A 85 15.11 5.87 3.30
N TRP A 86 15.05 4.97 4.28
CA TRP A 86 14.64 5.31 5.65
C TRP A 86 15.53 6.39 6.26
N ASP A 87 16.84 6.20 6.20
CA ASP A 87 17.80 7.16 6.73
C ASP A 87 17.76 8.49 5.96
N GLN A 88 17.55 8.45 4.65
CA GLN A 88 17.38 9.66 3.84
C GLN A 88 16.13 10.47 4.26
N ILE A 89 15.00 9.80 4.50
CA ILE A 89 13.72 10.47 4.80
C ILE A 89 13.65 10.95 6.24
N TYR A 90 14.14 10.16 7.20
CA TYR A 90 13.93 10.38 8.62
C TYR A 90 15.20 10.79 9.38
N GLY A 91 16.36 10.76 8.73
CA GLY A 91 17.66 11.16 9.29
C GLY A 91 18.63 9.98 9.38
N ALA A 92 19.93 10.28 9.31
CA ALA A 92 20.98 9.26 9.36
C ALA A 92 20.87 8.37 10.62
N GLY A 93 20.94 7.05 10.45
CA GLY A 93 20.84 6.07 11.53
C GLY A 93 19.42 5.78 12.02
N TYR A 94 18.38 6.33 11.37
CA TYR A 94 16.99 6.09 11.76
C TYR A 94 16.58 4.63 11.61
N TYR A 95 17.01 3.97 10.52
CA TYR A 95 16.66 2.58 10.26
C TYR A 95 17.14 1.65 11.37
N SER A 96 18.41 1.77 11.76
CA SER A 96 18.98 0.93 12.82
C SER A 96 18.38 1.22 14.19
N ALA A 97 18.04 2.48 14.49
CA ALA A 97 17.48 2.89 15.76
C ALA A 97 15.98 2.57 15.93
N HIS A 98 15.19 2.66 14.84
CA HIS A 98 13.72 2.69 14.92
C HIS A 98 13.00 1.67 14.03
N VAL A 99 13.69 0.97 13.15
CA VAL A 99 13.07 0.01 12.21
C VAL A 99 13.60 -1.40 12.44
N LEU A 100 14.91 -1.55 12.60
CA LEU A 100 15.53 -2.84 12.85
C LEU A 100 15.01 -3.45 14.16
N GLY A 101 14.51 -4.69 14.08
CA GLY A 101 13.99 -5.43 15.23
C GLY A 101 12.58 -5.04 15.68
N VAL A 102 11.91 -4.10 14.99
CA VAL A 102 10.50 -3.77 15.27
C VAL A 102 9.59 -4.94 14.92
N ARG A 103 8.66 -5.25 15.82
CA ARG A 103 7.69 -6.35 15.64
C ARG A 103 6.67 -6.05 14.56
N GLU A 104 6.16 -4.81 14.52
CA GLU A 104 5.21 -4.35 13.51
C GLU A 104 5.94 -3.77 12.31
N PHE A 105 6.55 -4.64 11.51
CA PHE A 105 7.26 -4.28 10.30
C PHE A 105 6.71 -5.07 9.11
N VAL A 106 6.45 -4.37 8.01
CA VAL A 106 5.91 -4.92 6.76
C VAL A 106 6.88 -4.57 5.65
N ARG A 107 7.14 -5.56 4.79
CA ARG A 107 7.86 -5.36 3.54
C ARG A 107 7.11 -6.03 2.41
N THR A 108 6.68 -5.25 1.42
CA THR A 108 5.85 -5.74 0.31
C THR A 108 6.09 -4.98 -0.98
N THR A 109 5.73 -5.60 -2.10
CA THR A 109 5.76 -5.00 -3.43
C THR A 109 4.33 -4.86 -3.94
N LEU A 110 3.98 -3.64 -4.33
CA LEU A 110 2.74 -3.32 -5.01
C LEU A 110 2.97 -3.43 -6.51
N LYS A 111 2.07 -4.11 -7.21
CA LYS A 111 2.08 -4.24 -8.67
C LYS A 111 1.11 -3.22 -9.25
N CYS A 112 1.59 -2.41 -10.19
CA CYS A 112 0.79 -1.42 -10.89
C CYS A 112 0.18 -1.98 -12.16
N THR A 113 -0.98 -1.46 -12.55
CA THR A 113 -1.68 -1.81 -13.81
C THR A 113 -0.79 -1.64 -15.06
N GLY A 114 0.14 -0.69 -15.04
CA GLY A 114 1.12 -0.45 -16.11
C GLY A 114 2.33 -1.40 -16.13
N GLY A 115 2.35 -2.44 -15.28
CA GLY A 115 3.46 -3.39 -15.18
C GLY A 115 4.61 -2.95 -14.26
N SER A 116 4.59 -1.68 -13.81
CA SER A 116 5.56 -1.17 -12.86
C SER A 116 5.36 -1.71 -11.45
N VAL A 117 6.38 -1.61 -10.60
CA VAL A 117 6.33 -2.07 -9.21
C VAL A 117 6.74 -1.00 -8.22
N ILE A 118 6.15 -1.04 -7.03
CA ILE A 118 6.52 -0.20 -5.88
C ILE A 118 6.93 -1.10 -4.73
N ARG A 119 8.20 -1.07 -4.35
CA ARG A 119 8.72 -1.71 -3.14
C ARG A 119 8.42 -0.82 -1.95
N THR A 120 7.77 -1.34 -0.92
CA THR A 120 7.29 -0.57 0.23
C THR A 120 7.67 -1.25 1.54
N GLU A 121 8.21 -0.46 2.46
CA GLU A 121 8.41 -0.84 3.86
C GLU A 121 7.59 0.05 4.78
N VAL A 122 6.96 -0.56 5.78
CA VAL A 122 6.14 0.15 6.76
C VAL A 122 6.47 -0.37 8.15
N SER A 123 6.71 0.53 9.10
CA SER A 123 7.07 0.23 10.49
C SER A 123 6.15 0.98 11.46
N ASN A 124 5.78 0.32 12.56
CA ASN A 124 5.16 0.96 13.71
C ASN A 124 5.97 0.69 14.98
N GLU A 125 6.97 1.53 15.22
CA GLU A 125 7.85 1.44 16.40
C GLU A 125 7.07 1.45 17.71
N SER A 126 6.06 2.32 17.82
CA SER A 126 5.32 2.51 19.07
C SER A 126 4.26 1.44 19.33
N ASN A 127 3.98 0.54 18.38
CA ASN A 127 2.80 -0.35 18.36
C ASN A 127 1.47 0.40 18.63
N ARG A 128 1.42 1.72 18.34
CA ARG A 128 0.22 2.55 18.47
C ARG A 128 -0.38 2.79 17.11
N ARG A 129 -1.70 2.67 16.98
CA ARG A 129 -2.39 2.97 15.72
C ARG A 129 -2.14 4.42 15.32
N GLY A 130 -1.93 4.66 14.02
CA GLY A 130 -1.72 6.01 13.46
C GLY A 130 -0.31 6.58 13.61
N ASN A 131 0.65 5.85 14.19
CA ASN A 131 2.07 6.23 14.21
C ASN A 131 2.91 5.38 13.24
N THR A 132 2.23 4.81 12.26
CA THR A 132 2.83 3.94 11.28
C THR A 132 3.50 4.79 10.20
N ARG A 133 4.81 4.61 10.06
CA ARG A 133 5.67 5.31 9.09
C ARG A 133 6.14 4.32 8.05
N GLY A 134 6.52 4.80 6.88
CA GLY A 134 7.09 3.95 5.86
C GLY A 134 7.90 4.70 4.84
N VAL A 135 8.50 3.92 3.96
CA VAL A 135 9.21 4.35 2.77
C VAL A 135 8.78 3.46 1.61
N ALA A 136 8.77 4.02 0.41
CA ALA A 136 8.54 3.25 -0.80
C ALA A 136 9.43 3.73 -1.93
N GLU A 137 9.81 2.83 -2.82
CA GLU A 137 10.59 3.11 -4.02
C GLU A 137 9.88 2.47 -5.23
N ASP A 138 9.68 3.23 -6.29
CA ASP A 138 9.22 2.70 -7.58
C ASP A 138 10.39 2.39 -8.53
N ASP A 139 10.10 1.66 -9.60
CA ASP A 139 11.03 1.34 -10.68
C ASP A 139 11.39 2.54 -11.60
N HIS A 140 10.79 3.71 -11.38
CA HIS A 140 11.10 4.96 -12.09
C HIS A 140 12.04 5.87 -11.27
N GLY A 141 12.57 5.38 -10.16
CA GLY A 141 13.50 6.12 -9.30
C GLY A 141 12.84 7.14 -8.37
N ASN A 142 11.51 7.08 -8.22
CA ASN A 142 10.81 7.88 -7.21
C ASN A 142 10.88 7.20 -5.86
N VAL A 143 11.15 8.00 -4.83
CA VAL A 143 11.04 7.56 -3.43
C VAL A 143 9.98 8.36 -2.74
N PHE A 144 9.19 7.66 -1.93
CA PHE A 144 8.04 8.18 -1.25
C PHE A 144 8.20 8.00 0.25
N LYS A 145 7.83 9.04 0.99
CA LYS A 145 7.47 8.92 2.39
C LYS A 145 6.06 8.35 2.48
N VAL A 146 5.91 7.25 3.23
CA VAL A 146 4.61 6.61 3.47
C VAL A 146 4.11 6.93 4.87
N SER A 147 2.84 7.29 4.98
CA SER A 147 2.16 7.52 6.27
C SER A 147 0.85 6.77 6.28
N VAL A 148 0.50 6.14 7.41
CA VAL A 148 -0.80 5.47 7.57
C VAL A 148 -1.57 6.14 8.70
N TYR A 149 -2.75 6.62 8.35
CA TYR A 149 -3.69 7.36 9.20
C TYR A 149 -4.84 6.45 9.62
N ASN A 150 -5.20 6.48 10.90
CA ASN A 150 -6.34 5.76 11.44
C ASN A 150 -7.49 6.71 11.75
#